data_AF-A0A830HZZ4-F1
#
_entry.id   AF-A0A830HZZ4-F1
#
_cell.length_a   1.000
_cell.length_b   1.000
_cell.length_c   1.000
_cell.angle_alpha   90.00
_cell.angle_beta   90.00
_cell.angle_gamma   90.00
#
_symmetry.space_group_name_H-M   'P 1'
#
loop_
_entity.id
_entity.type
_entity.pdbx_description
1 polymer ?
#
loop_
_entity_poly.entity_id
_entity_poly.type
_entity_poly.pdbx_seq_one_letter_code
_entity_poly.pdbx_strand_id
1 'polypeptide(L)'
;MQAGVASLSLVGKITTSAGPDYLIAHGVSDAKAISGKVHEESRLFYSQDGATWSDLEPVTGDEDIARISGIAGWLSGTPATTYTVEEPVPAPEPVEGEEAAEPPEPLTFEYTELQRLYLIAFSIIDEVFYVQPKGCTVVAADTTIRFVPSFSPLAYPDKLESYVHLKAVAPGQKSSELVSLAEDVRGTWALTFDSFTRVAVVRSLLWPGYAFYYSAATNTWGKMYSGPGYSNSDLVFML
;
A
#
# COMPACT_ATOMS: atom_id res chain seq x y z
N MET A 1 1.27 -24.60 -4.73
CA MET A 1 2.26 -24.11 -3.74
C MET A 1 1.50 -23.83 -2.45
N GLN A 2 1.79 -24.53 -1.35
CA GLN A 2 1.17 -24.23 -0.05
C GLN A 2 2.08 -23.19 0.63
N ALA A 3 1.79 -21.90 0.43
CA ALA A 3 2.69 -20.78 0.75
C ALA A 3 2.99 -20.58 2.26
N GLY A 4 2.47 -21.44 3.14
CA GLY A 4 2.73 -21.38 4.59
C GLY A 4 2.16 -20.15 5.30
N VAL A 5 1.31 -19.36 4.64
CA VAL A 5 0.66 -18.16 5.20
C VAL A 5 -0.63 -18.52 5.94
N ALA A 6 -0.94 -17.78 7.00
CA ALA A 6 -2.18 -17.94 7.77
C ALA A 6 -3.40 -17.34 7.06
N SER A 7 -3.19 -16.28 6.28
CA SER A 7 -4.21 -15.70 5.41
C SER A 7 -3.59 -15.23 4.09
N LEU A 8 -4.41 -15.23 3.04
CA LEU A 8 -4.03 -14.73 1.72
C LEU A 8 -5.20 -13.90 1.17
N SER A 9 -4.93 -12.66 0.78
CA SER A 9 -5.94 -11.76 0.25
C SER A 9 -5.46 -11.10 -1.03
N LEU A 10 -6.39 -10.87 -1.97
CA LEU A 10 -6.10 -10.10 -3.17
C LEU A 10 -6.03 -8.62 -2.78
N VAL A 11 -4.88 -7.99 -2.98
CA VAL A 11 -4.70 -6.54 -2.81
C VAL A 11 -5.39 -5.81 -3.95
N GLY A 12 -5.23 -6.33 -5.17
CA GLY A 12 -5.90 -5.83 -6.35
C GLY A 12 -5.05 -5.94 -7.59
N LYS A 13 -5.11 -4.93 -8.44
CA LYS A 13 -4.52 -4.92 -9.79
C LYS A 13 -3.71 -3.65 -10.02
N ILE A 14 -2.47 -3.81 -10.44
CA ILE A 14 -1.60 -2.73 -10.91
C ILE A 14 -1.60 -2.72 -12.44
N THR A 15 -2.09 -1.63 -13.03
CA THR A 15 -2.22 -1.49 -14.48
C THR A 15 -0.89 -1.14 -15.12
N THR A 16 -0.61 -1.72 -16.28
CA THR A 16 0.64 -1.50 -17.00
C THR A 16 0.40 -0.73 -18.30
N SER A 17 1.48 -0.25 -18.94
CA SER A 17 1.40 0.60 -20.13
C SER A 17 1.16 -0.17 -21.43
N ALA A 18 1.63 -1.42 -21.53
CA ALA A 18 1.56 -2.21 -22.76
C ALA A 18 1.35 -3.71 -22.52
N GLY A 19 2.01 -4.28 -21.51
CA GLY A 19 1.91 -5.70 -21.18
C GLY A 19 0.64 -6.08 -20.39
N PRO A 20 0.59 -7.32 -19.86
CA PRO A 20 -0.45 -7.73 -18.94
C PRO A 20 -0.37 -6.93 -17.63
N ASP A 21 -1.53 -6.66 -17.03
CA ASP A 21 -1.62 -6.11 -15.67
C ASP A 21 -1.10 -7.10 -14.63
N TYR A 22 -0.61 -6.57 -13.51
CA TYR A 22 -0.19 -7.39 -12.36
C TYR A 22 -1.32 -7.50 -11.35
N LEU A 23 -1.76 -8.72 -11.05
CA LEU A 23 -2.57 -9.03 -9.88
C LEU A 23 -1.65 -9.20 -8.68
N ILE A 24 -1.96 -8.53 -7.58
CA ILE A 24 -1.17 -8.56 -6.35
C ILE A 24 -1.96 -9.23 -5.25
N ALA A 25 -1.34 -10.19 -4.57
CA ALA A 25 -1.86 -10.80 -3.36
C ALA A 25 -0.91 -10.56 -2.19
N HIS A 26 -1.48 -10.40 -1.00
CA HIS A 26 -0.79 -10.16 0.25
C HIS A 26 -1.11 -11.33 1.19
N GLY A 27 -0.06 -12.06 1.54
CA GLY A 27 -0.12 -13.20 2.44
C GLY A 27 0.45 -12.84 3.80
N VAL A 28 -0.32 -13.10 4.85
CA VAL A 28 0.06 -12.79 6.24
C VAL A 28 0.25 -14.09 7.00
N SER A 29 1.44 -14.27 7.58
CA SER A 29 1.78 -15.42 8.42
C SER A 29 1.44 -15.15 9.89
N ASP A 30 1.86 -14.00 10.40
CA ASP A 30 1.60 -13.54 11.76
C ASP A 30 1.47 -12.02 11.79
N ALA A 31 0.64 -11.51 12.70
CA ALA A 31 0.42 -10.08 12.88
C ALA A 31 0.25 -9.75 14.37
N LYS A 32 1.14 -8.90 14.89
CA LYS A 32 1.21 -8.54 16.31
C LYS A 32 1.30 -7.04 16.50
N ALA A 33 0.62 -6.53 17.53
CA ALA A 33 0.75 -5.16 17.98
C ALA A 33 1.94 -5.05 18.96
N ILE A 34 3.08 -4.55 18.50
CA ILE A 34 4.29 -4.37 19.31
C ILE A 34 4.63 -2.89 19.37
N SER A 35 4.88 -2.37 20.58
CA SER A 35 5.29 -0.97 20.78
C SER A 35 4.36 0.08 20.13
N GLY A 36 3.05 -0.19 20.11
CA GLY A 36 2.05 0.73 19.55
C GLY A 36 1.91 0.66 18.02
N LYS A 37 2.56 -0.29 17.34
CA LYS A 37 2.48 -0.49 15.89
C LYS A 37 2.11 -1.94 15.54
N VAL A 38 1.44 -2.12 14.41
CA VAL A 38 1.24 -3.46 13.85
C VAL A 38 2.54 -3.88 13.16
N HIS A 39 3.11 -4.99 13.66
CA HIS A 39 4.21 -5.70 13.02
C HIS A 39 3.66 -6.95 12.39
N GLU A 40 3.85 -7.07 11.09
CA GLU A 40 3.28 -8.15 10.29
C GLU A 40 4.41 -8.91 9.59
N GLU A 41 4.42 -10.23 9.78
CA GLU A 41 5.23 -11.12 8.95
C GLU A 41 4.42 -11.48 7.72
N SER A 42 4.75 -10.84 6.60
CA SER A 42 4.00 -10.96 5.37
C SER A 42 4.86 -11.11 4.14
N ARG A 43 4.23 -11.58 3.06
CA ARG A 43 4.82 -11.75 1.73
C ARG A 43 3.87 -11.22 0.69
N LEU A 44 4.44 -10.67 -0.37
CA LEU A 44 3.70 -10.27 -1.55
C LEU A 44 3.87 -11.32 -2.65
N PHE A 45 2.80 -11.53 -3.40
CA PHE A 45 2.77 -12.40 -4.55
C PHE A 45 2.21 -11.62 -5.72
N TYR A 46 2.67 -11.96 -6.92
CA TYR A 46 2.12 -11.40 -8.15
C TYR A 46 1.71 -12.50 -9.13
N SER A 47 0.79 -12.14 -10.03
CA SER A 47 0.34 -12.98 -11.13
C SER A 47 -0.09 -12.11 -12.31
N GLN A 48 0.10 -12.59 -13.55
CA GLN A 48 -0.40 -11.93 -14.76
C GLN A 48 -1.60 -12.68 -15.39
N ASP A 49 -1.93 -13.86 -14.88
CA ASP A 49 -3.01 -14.72 -15.39
C ASP A 49 -4.08 -15.07 -14.32
N GLY A 50 -3.81 -14.75 -13.06
CA GLY A 50 -4.65 -15.08 -11.89
C GLY A 50 -4.59 -16.56 -11.47
N ALA A 51 -3.81 -17.39 -12.17
CA ALA A 51 -3.70 -18.82 -11.94
C ALA A 51 -2.33 -19.20 -11.37
N THR A 52 -1.26 -18.64 -11.93
CA THR A 52 0.12 -18.87 -11.53
C THR A 52 0.59 -17.71 -10.69
N TRP A 53 0.97 -18.00 -9.44
CA TRP A 53 1.41 -17.00 -8.48
C TRP A 53 2.90 -17.19 -8.18
N SER A 54 3.64 -16.09 -8.23
CA SER A 54 5.07 -16.03 -7.94
C SER A 54 5.34 -15.09 -6.77
N ASP A 55 6.39 -15.38 -6.01
CA ASP A 55 6.85 -14.52 -4.93
C ASP A 55 7.30 -13.16 -5.50
N LEU A 56 6.96 -12.08 -4.81
CA LEU A 56 7.43 -10.74 -5.08
C LEU A 56 8.43 -10.36 -3.97
N GLU A 57 9.71 -10.47 -4.31
CA GLU A 57 10.79 -10.32 -3.33
C GLU A 57 10.87 -8.89 -2.77
N PRO A 58 11.09 -8.74 -1.45
CA PRO A 58 11.17 -7.44 -0.82
C PRO A 58 12.45 -6.70 -1.17
N VAL A 59 12.31 -5.40 -1.40
CA VAL A 59 13.43 -4.45 -1.48
C VAL A 59 13.71 -3.91 -0.09
N THR A 60 14.90 -4.14 0.44
CA THR A 60 15.25 -3.80 1.83
C THR A 60 16.33 -2.71 1.99
N GLY A 61 17.04 -2.34 0.92
CA GLY A 61 18.09 -1.31 0.99
C GLY A 61 17.51 0.09 0.87
N ASP A 62 17.74 0.97 1.85
CA ASP A 62 17.18 2.34 1.85
C ASP A 62 17.57 3.15 0.60
N GLU A 63 18.82 3.01 0.14
CA GLU A 63 19.27 3.67 -1.09
C GLU A 63 18.57 3.11 -2.33
N ASP A 64 18.36 1.79 -2.40
CA ASP A 64 17.63 1.16 -3.49
C ASP A 64 16.18 1.60 -3.50
N ILE A 65 15.54 1.67 -2.32
CA ILE A 65 14.18 2.18 -2.17
C ILE A 65 14.10 3.61 -2.71
N ALA A 66 15.04 4.48 -2.35
CA ALA A 66 15.08 5.85 -2.81
C ALA A 66 15.25 5.94 -4.34
N ARG A 67 16.21 5.20 -4.90
CA ARG A 67 16.47 5.16 -6.36
C ARG A 67 15.28 4.65 -7.15
N ILE A 68 14.70 3.52 -6.73
CA ILE A 68 13.53 2.91 -7.40
C ILE A 68 12.31 3.84 -7.31
N SER A 69 12.10 4.50 -6.17
CA SER A 69 11.01 5.47 -5.99
C SER A 69 11.14 6.70 -6.89
N GLY A 70 12.37 7.05 -7.29
CA GLY A 70 12.65 8.11 -8.26
C GLY A 70 12.32 7.75 -9.71
N ILE A 71 12.07 6.47 -10.03
CA ILE A 71 11.79 6.04 -11.40
C ILE A 71 10.34 6.40 -11.77
N ALA A 72 10.19 7.37 -12.66
CA ALA A 72 8.89 7.83 -13.16
C ALA A 72 8.28 6.91 -14.23
N GLY A 73 6.99 7.10 -14.49
CA GLY A 73 6.26 6.43 -15.58
C GLY A 73 5.81 5.01 -15.25
N TRP A 74 4.77 4.54 -15.95
CA TRP A 74 4.07 3.29 -15.66
C TRP A 74 4.97 2.06 -15.83
N LEU A 75 4.61 0.96 -15.17
CA LEU A 75 5.23 -0.34 -15.41
C LEU A 75 4.99 -0.81 -16.84
N SER A 76 5.94 -1.56 -17.42
CA SER A 76 5.81 -2.06 -18.80
C SER A 76 4.85 -3.25 -18.89
N GLY A 77 4.72 -4.04 -17.83
CA GLY A 77 4.04 -5.34 -17.81
C GLY A 77 4.95 -6.50 -18.20
N THR A 78 6.26 -6.29 -18.25
CA THR A 78 7.24 -7.36 -18.51
C THR A 78 8.14 -7.51 -17.28
N PRO A 79 8.06 -8.62 -16.52
CA PRO A 79 8.85 -8.85 -15.32
C PRO A 79 10.37 -8.72 -15.50
N ALA A 80 10.87 -9.04 -16.70
CA ALA A 80 12.29 -9.02 -17.05
C ALA A 80 12.81 -7.62 -17.46
N THR A 81 11.94 -6.60 -17.53
CA THR A 81 12.37 -5.24 -17.86
C THR A 81 13.29 -4.70 -16.76
N THR A 82 14.38 -4.06 -17.17
CA THR A 82 15.32 -3.35 -16.30
C THR A 82 15.24 -1.84 -16.52
N TYR A 83 15.51 -1.09 -15.47
CA TYR A 83 15.54 0.37 -15.43
C TYR A 83 16.91 0.81 -14.93
N THR A 84 17.55 1.71 -15.67
CA THR A 84 18.84 2.29 -15.30
C THR A 84 18.62 3.61 -14.59
N VAL A 85 19.22 3.77 -13.41
CA VAL A 85 19.27 5.02 -12.65
C VAL A 85 20.71 5.51 -12.66
N GLU A 86 20.91 6.74 -13.11
CA GLU A 86 22.21 7.41 -13.16
C GLU A 86 22.31 8.44 -12.02
N GLU A 87 23.37 8.35 -11.22
CA GLU A 87 23.66 9.32 -10.16
C GLU A 87 24.93 10.11 -10.51
N PRO A 88 24.88 11.46 -10.43
CA PRO A 88 26.05 12.28 -10.71
C PRO A 88 27.10 12.12 -9.60
N VAL A 89 28.34 11.83 -9.99
CA VAL A 89 29.48 11.85 -9.07
C VAL A 89 29.96 13.30 -8.91
N PRO A 90 30.17 13.80 -7.67
CA PRO A 90 30.72 15.14 -7.47
C PRO A 90 32.06 15.28 -8.19
N ALA A 91 32.18 16.30 -9.05
CA ALA A 91 33.46 16.61 -9.66
C ALA A 91 34.47 16.99 -8.57
N PRO A 92 35.74 16.53 -8.65
CA PRO A 92 36.77 16.98 -7.73
C PRO A 92 36.89 18.51 -7.79
N GLU A 93 36.99 19.18 -6.64
CA GLU A 93 37.18 20.63 -6.60
C GLU A 93 38.46 20.99 -7.40
N PRO A 94 38.38 21.98 -8.32
CA PRO A 94 39.54 22.34 -9.12
C PRO A 94 40.65 22.88 -8.21
N VAL A 95 41.84 22.28 -8.30
CA VAL A 95 43.05 22.78 -7.65
C VAL A 95 43.54 24.00 -8.44
N GLU A 96 43.81 25.11 -7.76
CA GLU A 96 44.20 26.38 -8.39
C GLU A 96 45.45 26.21 -9.26
N GLY A 97 45.27 26.25 -10.59
CA GLY A 97 46.34 26.13 -11.58
C GLY A 97 46.35 24.85 -12.43
N GLU A 98 45.43 23.90 -12.21
CA GLU A 98 45.26 22.71 -13.04
C GLU A 98 44.06 22.81 -13.99
N GLU A 99 44.18 22.21 -15.19
CA GLU A 99 43.08 22.06 -16.14
C GLU A 99 41.95 21.24 -15.48
N ALA A 100 40.70 21.68 -15.64
CA ALA A 100 39.55 20.97 -15.07
C ALA A 100 39.55 19.51 -15.54
N ALA A 101 39.67 18.58 -14.59
CA ALA A 101 39.60 17.15 -14.89
C ALA A 101 38.26 16.81 -15.58
N GLU A 102 38.29 15.87 -16.53
CA GLU A 102 37.05 15.38 -17.16
C GLU A 102 36.07 14.93 -16.06
N PRO A 103 34.78 15.30 -16.17
CA PRO A 103 33.79 14.92 -15.17
C PRO A 103 33.73 13.39 -15.08
N PRO A 104 33.76 12.81 -13.87
CA PRO A 104 33.69 11.35 -13.70
C PRO A 104 32.41 10.78 -14.32
N GLU A 105 32.50 9.56 -14.86
CA GLU A 105 31.32 8.84 -15.34
C GLU A 105 30.29 8.69 -14.22
N PRO A 106 28.98 8.90 -14.50
CA PRO A 106 27.94 8.77 -13.49
C PRO A 106 27.85 7.33 -12.98
N LEU A 107 27.50 7.18 -11.71
CA LEU A 107 27.22 5.86 -11.13
C LEU A 107 25.93 5.33 -11.75
N THR A 108 25.97 4.11 -12.28
CA THR A 108 24.81 3.46 -12.90
C THR A 108 24.32 2.32 -12.03
N PHE A 109 23.01 2.29 -11.78
CA PHE A 109 22.34 1.24 -11.02
C PHE A 109 21.23 0.65 -11.86
N GLU A 110 21.11 -0.67 -11.86
CA GLU A 110 20.04 -1.38 -12.58
C GLU A 110 19.03 -1.97 -11.61
N TYR A 111 17.75 -1.68 -11.86
CA TYR A 111 16.63 -2.19 -11.08
C TYR A 111 15.64 -2.91 -11.99
N THR A 112 15.12 -4.03 -11.50
CA THR A 112 14.11 -4.81 -12.22
C THR A 112 12.71 -4.21 -12.07
N GLU A 113 11.83 -4.53 -13.02
CA GLU A 113 10.41 -4.17 -12.91
C GLU A 113 9.74 -4.76 -11.67
N LEU A 114 10.13 -5.97 -11.26
CA LEU A 114 9.58 -6.59 -10.06
C LEU A 114 9.95 -5.85 -8.78
N GLN A 115 11.14 -5.25 -8.70
CA GLN A 115 11.51 -4.39 -7.56
C GLN A 115 10.65 -3.11 -7.52
N ARG A 116 10.39 -2.49 -8.69
CA ARG A 116 9.44 -1.36 -8.79
C ARG A 116 8.04 -1.79 -8.37
N LEU A 117 7.56 -2.92 -8.89
CA LEU A 117 6.25 -3.48 -8.57
C LEU A 117 6.10 -3.74 -7.07
N TYR A 118 7.13 -4.29 -6.43
CA TYR A 118 7.16 -4.51 -4.98
C TYR A 118 6.95 -3.21 -4.23
N LEU A 119 7.74 -2.16 -4.51
CA LEU A 119 7.61 -0.89 -3.78
C LEU A 119 6.25 -0.24 -4.00
N ILE A 120 5.73 -0.27 -5.22
CA ILE A 120 4.39 0.25 -5.52
C ILE A 120 3.33 -0.49 -4.69
N ALA A 121 3.34 -1.83 -4.72
CA ALA A 121 2.40 -2.64 -3.97
C ALA A 121 2.54 -2.43 -2.46
N PHE A 122 3.78 -2.39 -1.96
CA PHE A 122 4.08 -2.16 -0.56
C PHE A 122 3.59 -0.78 -0.10
N SER A 123 3.81 0.29 -0.87
CA SER A 123 3.31 1.64 -0.54
C SER A 123 1.79 1.70 -0.51
N ILE A 124 1.08 1.04 -1.43
CA ILE A 124 -0.39 0.95 -1.40
C ILE A 124 -0.84 0.25 -0.11
N ILE A 125 -0.17 -0.86 0.24
CA ILE A 125 -0.51 -1.63 1.43
C ILE A 125 -0.30 -0.81 2.69
N ASP A 126 0.91 -0.26 2.82
CA ASP A 126 1.31 0.52 3.97
C ASP A 126 0.43 1.76 4.11
N GLU A 127 0.06 2.46 3.04
CA GLU A 127 -0.68 3.72 3.12
C GLU A 127 -2.19 3.56 3.30
N VAL A 128 -2.85 2.70 2.52
CA VAL A 128 -4.32 2.68 2.44
C VAL A 128 -4.95 1.32 2.71
N PHE A 129 -4.19 0.23 2.71
CA PHE A 129 -4.81 -1.09 2.82
C PHE A 129 -5.28 -1.42 4.23
N TYR A 130 -4.85 -0.71 5.29
CA TYR A 130 -5.29 -1.01 6.66
C TYR A 130 -6.61 -0.34 7.09
N VAL A 131 -7.44 0.13 6.15
CA VAL A 131 -8.78 0.65 6.45
C VAL A 131 -9.75 -0.47 6.83
N GLN A 132 -10.54 -0.23 7.88
CA GLN A 132 -11.56 -1.15 8.39
C GLN A 132 -12.71 -0.40 9.10
N PRO A 133 -13.87 -1.04 9.32
CA PRO A 133 -14.94 -0.47 10.15
C PRO A 133 -14.50 -0.27 11.60
N LYS A 134 -14.91 0.83 12.21
CA LYS A 134 -14.64 1.12 13.61
C LYS A 134 -15.31 0.09 14.53
N GLY A 135 -14.54 -0.54 15.42
CA GLY A 135 -15.05 -1.54 16.38
C GLY A 135 -14.98 -3.00 15.91
N CYS A 136 -14.52 -3.27 14.68
CA CYS A 136 -14.50 -4.62 14.12
C CYS A 136 -13.35 -5.50 14.65
N THR A 137 -12.25 -4.90 15.13
CA THR A 137 -11.07 -5.61 15.66
C THR A 137 -10.69 -5.17 17.07
N VAL A 138 -10.00 -6.04 17.79
CA VAL A 138 -9.41 -5.79 19.11
C VAL A 138 -8.00 -6.36 19.16
N VAL A 139 -7.09 -5.65 19.83
CA VAL A 139 -5.77 -6.20 20.18
C VAL A 139 -5.88 -6.95 21.51
N ALA A 140 -5.70 -8.26 21.45
CA ALA A 140 -5.72 -9.11 22.63
C ALA A 140 -4.47 -8.89 23.52
N ALA A 141 -4.53 -9.37 24.76
CA ALA A 141 -3.43 -9.22 25.73
C ALA A 141 -2.12 -9.92 25.29
N ASP A 142 -2.23 -10.91 24.42
CA ASP A 142 -1.11 -11.61 23.77
C ASP A 142 -0.57 -10.87 22.54
N THR A 143 -0.97 -9.61 22.33
CA THR A 143 -0.65 -8.74 21.18
C THR A 143 -1.25 -9.16 19.84
N THR A 144 -2.03 -10.25 19.79
CA THR A 144 -2.66 -10.70 18.54
C THR A 144 -3.84 -9.80 18.16
N ILE A 145 -4.00 -9.55 16.88
CA ILE A 145 -5.14 -8.80 16.33
C ILE A 145 -6.26 -9.80 16.03
N ARG A 146 -7.44 -9.57 16.60
CA ARG A 146 -8.58 -10.48 16.44
C ARG A 146 -9.82 -9.73 15.98
N PHE A 147 -10.60 -10.37 15.10
CA PHE A 147 -11.93 -9.90 14.77
C PHE A 147 -12.88 -10.10 15.96
N VAL A 148 -13.75 -9.13 16.21
CA VAL A 148 -14.76 -9.19 17.28
C VAL A 148 -15.99 -9.94 16.75
N PRO A 149 -16.30 -11.18 17.21
CA PRO A 149 -17.40 -11.97 16.65
C PRO A 149 -18.78 -11.32 16.87
N SER A 150 -18.90 -10.50 17.90
CA SER A 150 -20.12 -9.73 18.22
C SER A 150 -20.13 -8.33 17.62
N PHE A 151 -19.35 -8.08 16.57
CA PHE A 151 -19.33 -6.78 15.89
C PHE A 151 -20.73 -6.45 15.36
N SER A 152 -21.29 -5.36 15.89
CA SER A 152 -22.60 -4.85 15.45
C SER A 152 -22.42 -3.95 14.21
N PRO A 153 -23.41 -3.88 13.32
CA PRO A 153 -23.36 -2.98 12.18
C PRO A 153 -23.09 -1.53 12.59
N LEU A 154 -22.39 -0.79 11.73
CA LEU A 154 -22.08 0.62 11.94
C LEU A 154 -23.38 1.44 12.03
N ALA A 155 -23.49 2.32 13.03
CA ALA A 155 -24.64 3.19 13.19
C ALA A 155 -24.72 4.28 12.09
N TYR A 156 -23.56 4.80 11.68
CA TYR A 156 -23.45 5.90 10.71
C TYR A 156 -22.45 5.54 9.60
N PRO A 157 -22.79 4.59 8.70
CA PRO A 157 -21.91 4.19 7.60
C PRO A 157 -21.70 5.31 6.55
N ASP A 158 -22.46 6.39 6.63
CA ASP A 158 -22.33 7.60 5.82
C ASP A 158 -21.34 8.64 6.41
N LYS A 159 -20.56 8.25 7.44
CA LYS A 159 -19.62 9.12 8.16
C LYS A 159 -18.21 8.54 8.15
N LEU A 160 -17.20 9.38 7.90
CA LEU A 160 -15.79 8.95 7.86
C LEU A 160 -15.29 8.50 9.24
N GLU A 161 -15.90 9.02 10.30
CA GLU A 161 -15.67 8.66 11.71
C GLU A 161 -15.94 7.18 12.01
N SER A 162 -16.70 6.50 11.13
CA SER A 162 -17.02 5.08 11.23
C SER A 162 -15.94 4.15 10.65
N TYR A 163 -14.87 4.71 10.10
CA TYR A 163 -13.76 3.97 9.49
C TYR A 163 -12.44 4.39 10.13
N VAL A 164 -11.52 3.44 10.32
CA VAL A 164 -10.25 3.65 11.04
C VAL A 164 -9.08 2.97 10.32
N HIS A 165 -7.87 3.46 10.57
CA HIS A 165 -6.61 2.81 10.18
C HIS A 165 -6.14 1.81 11.23
N LEU A 166 -5.85 0.57 10.84
CA LEU A 166 -5.23 -0.45 11.70
C LEU A 166 -3.69 -0.41 11.61
N LYS A 167 -3.05 0.75 11.78
CA LYS A 167 -1.57 0.85 11.72
C LYS A 167 -0.91 1.06 13.09
N ALA A 168 -1.57 1.80 13.98
CA ALA A 168 -1.05 2.13 15.30
C ALA A 168 -2.04 1.68 16.39
N VAL A 169 -1.66 0.65 17.14
CA VAL A 169 -2.49 0.02 18.17
C VAL A 169 -1.65 -0.35 19.39
N ALA A 170 -2.09 0.04 20.58
CA ALA A 170 -1.53 -0.45 21.84
C ALA A 170 -2.21 -1.77 22.27
N PRO A 171 -1.53 -2.63 23.05
CA PRO A 171 -2.15 -3.81 23.64
C PRO A 171 -3.42 -3.47 24.44
N GLY A 172 -4.51 -4.20 24.19
CA GLY A 172 -5.81 -3.95 24.83
C GLY A 172 -6.66 -2.85 24.18
N GLN A 173 -6.11 -2.08 23.23
CA GLN A 173 -6.84 -1.06 22.51
C GLN A 173 -7.84 -1.71 21.54
N LYS A 174 -9.08 -1.21 21.55
CA LYS A 174 -10.11 -1.61 20.60
C LYS A 174 -10.04 -0.72 19.36
N SER A 175 -10.47 -1.25 18.21
CA SER A 175 -10.60 -0.42 17.00
C SER A 175 -11.56 0.78 17.15
N SER A 176 -12.43 0.78 18.17
CA SER A 176 -13.23 1.95 18.56
C SER A 176 -12.43 3.14 19.10
N GLU A 177 -11.19 2.91 19.52
CA GLU A 177 -10.27 3.90 20.08
C GLU A 177 -9.19 4.32 19.06
N LEU A 178 -9.30 3.86 17.81
CA LEU A 178 -8.38 4.21 16.74
C LEU A 178 -8.75 5.52 16.04
N VAL A 179 -7.71 6.15 15.50
CA VAL A 179 -7.80 7.37 14.69
C VAL A 179 -8.69 7.08 13.48
N SER A 180 -9.70 7.93 13.32
CA SER A 180 -10.66 7.77 12.23
C SER A 180 -10.18 8.43 10.94
N LEU A 181 -10.74 8.01 9.80
CA LEU A 181 -10.44 8.64 8.51
C LEU A 181 -10.87 10.12 8.45
N ALA A 182 -11.73 10.57 9.36
CA ALA A 182 -12.12 11.97 9.47
C ALA A 182 -10.98 12.86 10.02
N GLU A 183 -9.98 12.27 10.68
CA GLU A 183 -8.81 12.96 11.21
C GLU A 183 -7.66 13.05 10.20
N ASP A 184 -7.74 12.33 9.08
CA ASP A 184 -6.81 12.47 7.97
C ASP A 184 -6.95 13.85 7.31
N VAL A 185 -5.97 14.22 6.48
CA VAL A 185 -5.99 15.48 5.74
C VAL A 185 -7.30 15.60 4.96
N ARG A 186 -8.07 16.66 5.23
CA ARG A 186 -9.38 16.88 4.62
C ARG A 186 -9.27 16.88 3.10
N GLY A 187 -10.14 16.12 2.44
CA GLY A 187 -10.15 15.97 0.98
C GLY A 187 -9.30 14.81 0.46
N THR A 188 -8.68 14.00 1.33
CA THR A 188 -8.01 12.76 0.91
C THR A 188 -8.95 11.56 0.74
N TRP A 189 -10.18 11.66 1.25
CA TRP A 189 -11.18 10.60 1.20
C TRP A 189 -12.49 11.09 0.60
N ALA A 190 -13.11 10.24 -0.23
CA ALA A 190 -14.49 10.40 -0.68
C ALA A 190 -15.33 9.24 -0.15
N LEU A 191 -16.48 9.55 0.45
CA LEU A 191 -17.42 8.56 0.97
C LEU A 191 -18.77 8.71 0.27
N THR A 192 -19.29 7.60 -0.22
CA THR A 192 -20.64 7.50 -0.78
C THR A 192 -21.40 6.42 -0.04
N PHE A 193 -22.65 6.67 0.32
CA PHE A 193 -23.52 5.71 0.99
C PHE A 193 -24.86 5.62 0.27
N ASP A 194 -25.21 4.43 -0.19
CA ASP A 194 -26.53 4.12 -0.70
C ASP A 194 -27.38 3.58 0.46
N SER A 195 -28.35 4.38 0.91
CA SER A 195 -29.24 4.03 2.02
C SER A 195 -30.24 2.92 1.69
N PHE A 196 -30.54 2.69 0.40
CA PHE A 196 -31.46 1.64 -0.04
C PHE A 196 -30.78 0.28 0.00
N THR A 197 -29.61 0.15 -0.65
CA THR A 197 -28.83 -1.10 -0.61
C THR A 197 -28.03 -1.26 0.69
N ARG A 198 -27.89 -0.17 1.46
CA ARG A 198 -27.12 -0.09 2.71
C ARG A 198 -25.64 -0.41 2.50
N VAL A 199 -25.07 0.11 1.41
CA VAL A 199 -23.66 -0.06 1.04
C VAL A 199 -22.96 1.29 1.05
N ALA A 200 -21.87 1.36 1.81
CA ALA A 200 -20.92 2.46 1.80
C ALA A 200 -19.71 2.10 0.94
N VAL A 201 -19.21 3.07 0.17
CA VAL A 201 -17.96 2.98 -0.58
C VAL A 201 -17.10 4.19 -0.22
N VAL A 202 -15.93 3.90 0.36
CA VAL A 202 -14.87 4.84 0.67
C VAL A 202 -13.81 4.73 -0.42
N ARG A 203 -13.37 5.86 -0.98
CA ARG A 203 -12.31 5.93 -1.99
C ARG A 203 -11.19 6.85 -1.51
N SER A 204 -9.95 6.44 -1.75
CA SER A 204 -8.81 7.34 -1.54
C SER A 204 -8.66 8.26 -2.76
N LEU A 205 -8.58 9.56 -2.51
CA LEU A 205 -8.26 10.58 -3.50
C LEU A 205 -6.74 10.82 -3.59
N LEU A 206 -6.01 10.51 -2.52
CA LEU A 206 -4.54 10.49 -2.51
C LEU A 206 -3.98 9.27 -3.24
N TRP A 207 -4.63 8.12 -3.15
CA TRP A 207 -4.28 6.90 -3.90
C TRP A 207 -5.41 6.51 -4.85
N PRO A 208 -5.55 7.20 -6.01
CA PRO A 208 -6.56 6.88 -6.99
C PRO A 208 -6.48 5.42 -7.42
N GLY A 209 -7.61 4.73 -7.35
CA GLY A 209 -7.72 3.29 -7.59
C GLY A 209 -8.00 2.48 -6.32
N TYR A 210 -7.74 3.04 -5.13
CA TYR A 210 -8.14 2.39 -3.87
C TYR A 210 -9.64 2.59 -3.60
N ALA A 211 -10.33 1.48 -3.33
CA ALA A 211 -11.70 1.48 -2.85
C ALA A 211 -11.89 0.49 -1.71
N PHE A 212 -12.66 0.91 -0.71
CA PHE A 212 -13.13 0.11 0.40
C PHE A 212 -14.66 0.11 0.38
N TYR A 213 -15.29 -1.05 0.55
CA TYR A 213 -16.74 -1.16 0.66
C TYR A 213 -17.13 -1.69 2.05
N TYR A 214 -18.28 -1.25 2.53
CA TYR A 214 -18.95 -1.80 3.72
C TYR A 214 -20.44 -1.99 3.44
N SER A 215 -20.94 -3.20 3.62
CA SER A 215 -22.36 -3.54 3.52
C SER A 215 -22.94 -3.69 4.92
N ALA A 216 -23.80 -2.75 5.33
CA ALA A 216 -24.52 -2.86 6.61
C ALA A 216 -25.63 -3.92 6.56
N ALA A 217 -26.07 -4.33 5.36
CA ALA A 217 -27.07 -5.38 5.19
C ALA A 217 -26.54 -6.77 5.56
N THR A 218 -25.29 -7.06 5.18
CA THR A 218 -24.61 -8.35 5.42
C THR A 218 -23.54 -8.26 6.52
N ASN A 219 -23.26 -7.05 7.00
CA ASN A 219 -22.16 -6.74 7.92
C ASN A 219 -20.80 -7.24 7.41
N THR A 220 -20.54 -7.06 6.12
CA THR A 220 -19.29 -7.44 5.44
C THR A 220 -18.59 -6.23 4.86
N TRP A 221 -17.28 -6.30 4.74
CA TRP A 221 -16.47 -5.28 4.07
C TRP A 221 -15.33 -5.92 3.29
N GLY A 222 -14.72 -5.13 2.45
CA GLY A 222 -13.54 -5.49 1.72
C GLY A 222 -12.93 -4.27 1.06
N LYS A 223 -11.77 -4.48 0.48
CA LYS A 223 -10.92 -3.43 -0.08
C LYS A 223 -10.19 -3.98 -1.29
N MET A 224 -9.92 -3.12 -2.23
CA MET A 224 -9.15 -3.46 -3.42
C MET A 224 -8.52 -2.20 -4.00
N TYR A 225 -7.34 -2.34 -4.55
CA TYR A 225 -6.71 -1.34 -5.40
C TYR A 225 -6.84 -1.72 -6.88
N SER A 226 -7.21 -0.78 -7.75
CA SER A 226 -7.14 -0.97 -9.20
C SER A 226 -6.69 0.32 -9.87
N GLY A 227 -5.44 0.35 -10.31
CA GLY A 227 -4.85 1.54 -10.93
C GLY A 227 -3.34 1.36 -11.20
N PRO A 228 -2.65 2.43 -11.62
CA PRO A 228 -1.24 2.35 -12.01
C PRO A 228 -0.27 2.32 -10.81
N GLY A 229 -0.77 2.55 -9.60
CA GLY A 229 0.02 2.47 -8.36
C GLY A 229 0.76 3.75 -7.98
N TYR A 230 0.32 4.91 -8.46
CA TYR A 230 0.89 6.20 -8.09
C TYR A 230 -0.03 6.96 -7.13
N SER A 231 0.59 7.65 -6.17
CA SER A 231 -0.09 8.64 -5.36
C SER A 231 -0.35 9.92 -6.17
N ASN A 232 -1.38 10.66 -5.77
CA ASN A 232 -1.75 11.92 -6.39
C ASN A 232 -1.05 13.09 -5.67
N SER A 233 0.12 13.49 -6.17
CA SER A 233 0.86 14.66 -5.68
C SER A 233 0.13 15.98 -5.92
N ASP A 234 -0.78 16.02 -6.90
CA ASP A 234 -1.48 17.24 -7.33
C ASP A 234 -2.85 17.40 -6.65
N LEU A 235 -3.14 16.60 -5.62
CA LEU A 235 -4.45 16.57 -4.97
C LEU A 235 -4.92 17.95 -4.51
N VAL A 236 -4.01 18.81 -4.01
CA VAL A 236 -4.34 20.17 -3.56
C VAL A 236 -4.91 21.07 -4.67
N PHE A 237 -4.59 20.78 -5.94
CA PHE A 237 -5.09 21.53 -7.09
C PHE A 237 -6.39 20.96 -7.68
N MET A 238 -6.83 19.79 -7.21
CA MET A 238 -7.99 19.06 -7.74
C MET A 238 -9.24 19.13 -6.85
N LEU A 239 -9.14 19.71 -5.65
CA LEU A 239 -10.20 19.75 -4.62
C LEU A 239 -10.98 21.07 -4.58
#